data_AF-X1IEX7-F1
#
_entry.id   AF-X1IEX7-F1
#
_cell.length_a   1.000
_cell.length_b   1.000
_cell.length_c   1.000
_cell.angle_alpha   90.00
_cell.angle_beta   90.00
_cell.angle_gamma   90.00
#
_symmetry.space_group_name_H-M   'P 1'
#
loop_
_entity.id
_entity.type
_entity.pdbx_description
1 polymer ?
#
loop_
_entity_poly.entity_id
_entity_poly.type
_entity_poly.pdbx_seq_one_letter_code
_entity_poly.pdbx_strand_id
1 'polypeptide(L)'
;ERNCLIWKGLGVRVDGLAHLYKTYLKIGEYDHPKGGIFTERDQNPLHYGHIFPAAPATEYYFLPIPKLAMPHYIYNEIGEAVILDDGTAIAADEVVLAMNGTLVTVEEWGG
;
A
#
# COMPACT_ATOMS: atom_id res chain seq x y z
N GLU A 1 27.29 -6.01 -4.61
CA GLU A 1 25.91 -6.55 -4.56
C GLU A 1 24.96 -5.45 -5.01
N ARG A 2 24.15 -5.70 -6.03
CA ARG A 2 23.11 -4.75 -6.47
C ARG A 2 21.76 -5.28 -6.03
N ASN A 3 21.19 -4.64 -5.01
CA ASN A 3 19.91 -5.02 -4.43
C ASN A 3 18.81 -4.11 -4.96
N CYS A 4 17.78 -4.72 -5.54
CA CYS A 4 16.61 -4.03 -6.06
C CYS A 4 15.35 -4.65 -5.44
N LEU A 5 14.50 -3.84 -4.83
CA LEU A 5 13.18 -4.29 -4.40
C LEU A 5 12.18 -4.09 -5.54
N ILE A 6 11.61 -5.19 -6.02
CA ILE A 6 10.44 -5.16 -6.91
C ILE A 6 9.20 -5.11 -6.03
N TRP A 7 8.64 -3.93 -5.82
CA TRP A 7 7.41 -3.72 -5.07
C TRP A 7 6.18 -4.04 -5.91
N LYS A 8 5.26 -4.85 -5.39
CA LYS A 8 4.19 -5.48 -6.18
C LYS A 8 2.78 -5.23 -5.65
N GLY A 9 2.63 -4.85 -4.39
CA GLY A 9 1.33 -4.77 -3.75
C GLY A 9 1.31 -3.84 -2.56
N LEU A 10 0.16 -3.17 -2.42
CA LEU A 10 -0.13 -2.18 -1.41
C LEU A 10 -1.54 -2.39 -0.91
N GLY A 11 -1.66 -2.56 0.40
CA GLY A 11 -2.93 -2.58 1.10
C GLY A 11 -2.92 -1.51 2.17
N VAL A 12 -3.96 -0.69 2.22
CA VAL A 12 -4.18 0.27 3.31
C VAL A 12 -5.63 0.19 3.73
N ARG A 13 -5.87 0.23 5.04
CA ARG A 13 -7.19 0.35 5.64
C ARG A 13 -7.07 1.12 6.94
N VAL A 14 -8.20 1.59 7.43
CA VAL A 14 -8.34 2.15 8.77
C VAL A 14 -9.37 1.34 9.55
N ASP A 15 -9.05 1.05 10.80
CA ASP A 15 -9.91 0.28 11.70
C ASP A 15 -10.77 1.25 12.52
N GLY A 16 -11.65 2.01 11.86
CA GLY A 16 -12.43 3.07 12.51
C GLY A 16 -13.25 3.97 11.57
N LEU A 17 -13.62 5.17 12.06
CA LEU A 17 -14.19 6.22 11.22
C LEU A 17 -13.15 6.61 10.17
N ALA A 18 -13.54 6.50 8.90
CA ALA A 18 -12.59 6.58 7.82
C ALA A 18 -12.48 7.99 7.25
N HIS A 19 -11.30 8.55 7.45
CA HIS A 19 -10.89 9.85 6.93
C HIS A 19 -9.69 9.71 5.99
N LEU A 20 -9.45 8.51 5.47
CA LEU A 20 -8.45 8.29 4.43
C LEU A 20 -8.85 9.07 3.19
N TYR A 21 -7.89 9.73 2.56
CA TYR A 21 -8.11 10.42 1.30
C TYR A 21 -7.31 9.78 0.18
N LYS A 22 -5.99 9.70 0.35
CA LYS A 22 -5.12 9.31 -0.74
C LYS A 22 -3.89 8.57 -0.25
N THR A 23 -3.51 7.55 -0.99
CA THR A 23 -2.33 6.73 -0.68
C THR A 23 -1.45 6.56 -1.92
N TYR A 24 -0.14 6.63 -1.72
CA TYR A 24 0.85 6.39 -2.77
C TYR A 24 2.18 5.95 -2.19
N LEU A 25 3.06 5.47 -3.06
CA LEU A 25 4.46 5.27 -2.72
C LEU A 25 5.27 6.43 -3.27
N LYS A 26 6.11 7.04 -2.43
CA LYS A 26 7.12 8.00 -2.86
C LYS A 26 8.45 7.26 -3.03
N ILE A 27 8.97 7.21 -4.26
CA ILE A 27 10.32 6.68 -4.53
C ILE A 27 11.17 7.87 -4.96
N GLY A 28 12.21 8.17 -4.18
CA GLY A 28 12.98 9.41 -4.36
C GLY A 28 12.09 10.64 -4.20
N GLU A 29 11.98 11.47 -5.24
CA GLU A 29 11.15 12.68 -5.24
C GLU A 29 9.77 12.51 -5.91
N TYR A 30 9.45 11.30 -6.40
CA TYR A 30 8.28 11.07 -7.24
C TYR A 30 7.22 10.18 -6.58
N ASP A 31 5.96 10.55 -6.80
CA ASP A 31 4.81 9.78 -6.35
C ASP A 31 4.45 8.69 -7.35
N HIS A 32 4.09 7.52 -6.83
CA HIS A 32 3.75 6.32 -7.57
C HIS A 32 2.44 5.69 -7.06
N PRO A 33 1.37 5.69 -7.88
CA PRO A 33 1.24 6.45 -9.14
C PRO A 33 1.26 7.97 -8.90
N LYS A 34 1.55 8.75 -9.95
CA LYS A 34 1.56 10.21 -9.86
C LYS A 34 0.19 10.71 -9.41
N GLY A 35 0.16 11.53 -8.35
CA GLY A 35 -1.08 12.06 -7.79
C GLY A 35 -1.86 11.06 -6.95
N GLY A 36 -1.30 9.88 -6.67
CA GLY A 36 -1.80 8.86 -5.76
C GLY A 36 -3.14 8.20 -6.10
N ILE A 37 -3.50 7.22 -5.28
CA ILE A 37 -4.73 6.45 -5.40
C ILE A 37 -5.69 6.98 -4.34
N PHE A 38 -6.93 7.32 -4.73
CA PHE A 38 -7.97 7.67 -3.76
C PHE A 38 -8.29 6.44 -2.91
N THR A 39 -8.25 6.59 -1.60
CA THR A 39 -8.42 5.50 -0.62
C THR A 39 -9.50 5.82 0.40
N GLU A 40 -10.48 6.62 -0.01
CA GLU A 40 -11.65 6.99 0.78
C GLU A 40 -12.44 5.76 1.22
N ARG A 41 -13.09 5.83 2.38
CA ARG A 41 -13.77 4.70 3.04
C ARG A 41 -14.55 3.81 2.09
N ASP A 42 -15.50 4.43 1.41
CA ASP A 42 -16.53 3.73 0.65
C ASP A 42 -16.01 3.31 -0.73
N GLN A 43 -14.80 3.76 -1.08
CA GLN A 43 -14.17 3.59 -2.38
C GLN A 43 -12.66 3.39 -2.22
N ASN A 44 -12.26 2.43 -1.36
CA ASN A 44 -10.86 2.11 -1.15
C ASN A 44 -10.42 0.91 -2.01
N PRO A 45 -9.82 1.12 -3.20
CA PRO A 45 -9.32 0.04 -4.06
C PRO A 45 -8.11 -0.68 -3.44
N LEU A 46 -7.52 -0.12 -2.37
CA LEU A 46 -6.41 -0.69 -1.63
C LEU A 46 -6.86 -1.41 -0.35
N HIS A 47 -8.18 -1.58 -0.13
CA HIS A 47 -8.67 -2.33 1.03
C HIS A 47 -8.19 -3.79 0.98
N TYR A 48 -7.74 -4.31 2.12
CA TYR A 48 -7.25 -5.67 2.25
C TYR A 48 -7.61 -6.25 3.62
N GLY A 49 -7.39 -7.54 3.80
CA GLY A 49 -7.68 -8.21 5.05
C GLY A 49 -9.18 -8.33 5.28
N HIS A 50 -9.62 -8.14 6.51
CA HIS A 50 -11.01 -8.37 6.90
C HIS A 50 -11.97 -7.38 6.23
N ILE A 51 -13.04 -7.91 5.62
CA ILE A 51 -14.19 -7.16 5.14
C ILE A 51 -15.44 -7.66 5.89
N PHE A 52 -16.12 -6.74 6.56
CA PHE A 52 -17.44 -7.05 7.12
C PHE A 52 -18.42 -7.23 5.95
N PRO A 53 -19.15 -8.35 5.85
CA PRO A 53 -20.10 -8.55 4.77
C PRO A 53 -21.28 -7.57 4.83
N ALA A 54 -21.87 -7.29 3.66
CA ALA A 54 -23.15 -6.60 3.54
C ALA A 54 -24.36 -7.49 3.96
N ALA A 55 -24.13 -8.77 4.31
CA ALA A 55 -25.11 -9.76 4.76
C ALA A 55 -24.59 -10.48 6.03
N PRO A 56 -25.38 -11.28 6.79
CA PRO A 56 -25.31 -11.36 8.25
C PRO A 56 -23.95 -11.75 8.84
N ALA A 57 -23.68 -11.20 10.04
CA ALA A 57 -22.41 -11.12 10.77
C ALA A 57 -21.70 -12.45 11.14
N THR A 58 -22.13 -13.58 10.58
CA THR A 58 -21.59 -14.92 10.87
C THR A 58 -20.51 -15.38 9.89
N GLU A 59 -20.33 -14.72 8.75
CA GLU A 59 -19.29 -15.08 7.77
C GLU A 59 -18.21 -14.01 7.67
N TYR A 60 -16.95 -14.42 7.83
CA TYR A 60 -15.79 -13.55 7.71
C TYR A 60 -15.21 -13.65 6.30
N TYR A 61 -15.14 -12.53 5.61
CA TYR A 61 -14.54 -12.45 4.28
C TYR A 61 -13.18 -11.75 4.38
N PHE A 62 -12.21 -12.21 3.59
CA PHE A 62 -10.86 -11.67 3.56
C PHE A 62 -10.44 -11.33 2.13
N LEU A 63 -9.94 -10.10 1.94
CA LEU A 63 -9.36 -9.65 0.68
C LEU A 63 -7.83 -9.80 0.71
N PRO A 64 -7.19 -10.29 -0.36
CA PRO A 64 -5.74 -10.28 -0.46
C PRO A 64 -5.21 -8.85 -0.56
N ILE A 65 -3.92 -8.65 -0.29
CA ILE A 65 -3.24 -7.37 -0.55
C ILE A 65 -3.37 -7.06 -2.06
N PRO A 66 -3.98 -5.91 -2.44
CA PRO A 66 -4.13 -5.52 -3.82
C PRO A 66 -2.79 -5.44 -4.54
N LYS A 67 -2.73 -6.04 -5.73
CA LYS A 67 -1.57 -5.96 -6.61
C LYS A 67 -1.61 -4.66 -7.39
N LEU A 68 -0.47 -4.03 -7.53
CA LEU A 68 -0.33 -2.87 -8.38
C LEU A 68 -0.40 -3.33 -9.84
N ALA A 69 -1.09 -2.56 -10.68
CA ALA A 69 -1.16 -2.83 -12.11
C ALA A 69 0.24 -2.83 -12.75
N MET A 70 1.15 -2.02 -12.22
CA MET A 70 2.55 -1.97 -12.59
C MET A 70 3.41 -2.03 -11.32
N PRO A 71 4.20 -3.10 -11.12
CA PRO A 71 5.20 -3.16 -10.06
C PRO A 71 6.23 -2.03 -10.21
N HIS A 72 6.73 -1.50 -9.09
CA HIS A 72 7.79 -0.49 -9.09
C HIS A 72 9.12 -1.07 -8.63
N TYR A 73 10.21 -0.52 -9.17
CA TYR A 73 11.57 -0.88 -8.80
C TYR A 73 12.13 0.18 -7.85
N ILE A 74 12.69 -0.27 -6.73
CA ILE A 74 13.38 0.59 -5.77
C ILE A 74 14.83 0.13 -5.73
N TYR A 75 15.72 0.96 -6.26
CA TYR A 75 17.15 0.66 -6.42
C TYR A 75 17.99 1.87 -6.05
N ASN A 76 18.87 1.73 -5.05
CA ASN A 76 19.70 2.82 -4.51
C ASN A 76 18.93 4.08 -4.09
N GLU A 77 17.65 3.94 -3.76
CA GLU A 77 16.75 5.02 -3.35
C GLU A 77 15.86 4.54 -2.20
N ILE A 78 15.25 5.48 -1.47
CA ILE A 78 14.28 5.20 -0.42
C ILE A 78 12.88 5.21 -1.05
N GLY A 79 12.10 4.18 -0.73
CA GLY A 79 10.67 4.15 -0.96
C GLY A 79 9.90 4.37 0.35
N GLU A 80 8.90 5.25 0.33
CA GLU A 80 8.06 5.59 1.47
C GLU A 80 6.58 5.41 1.11
N ALA A 81 5.82 4.70 1.94
CA ALA A 81 4.37 4.67 1.81
C ALA A 81 3.79 5.92 2.47
N VAL A 82 3.11 6.75 1.67
CA VAL A 82 2.47 7.98 2.12
C VAL A 82 0.97 7.78 2.14
N ILE A 83 0.36 8.06 3.28
CA ILE A 83 -1.07 7.94 3.53
C ILE A 83 -1.56 9.31 4.00
N LEU A 84 -2.49 9.89 3.26
CA LEU A 84 -3.05 11.21 3.51
C LEU A 84 -4.47 11.08 4.04
N ASP A 85 -4.79 11.87 5.06
CA ASP A 85 -6.15 12.11 5.51
C ASP A 85 -6.90 13.16 4.65
N ASP A 86 -8.21 13.27 4.85
CA ASP A 86 -9.12 14.18 4.14
C ASP A 86 -9.17 15.60 4.73
N GLY A 87 -8.27 15.93 5.67
CA GLY A 87 -8.31 17.13 6.50
C GLY A 87 -8.82 16.84 7.93
N THR A 88 -9.34 15.65 8.19
CA THR A 88 -9.69 15.15 9.51
C THR A 88 -8.62 14.18 9.99
N ALA A 89 -7.91 14.53 11.07
CA ALA A 89 -6.81 13.72 11.57
C ALA A 89 -7.26 12.28 11.92
N ILE A 90 -6.48 11.30 11.45
CA ILE A 90 -6.60 9.89 11.81
C ILE A 90 -5.50 9.58 12.83
N ALA A 91 -5.83 8.81 13.86
CA ALA A 91 -4.80 8.36 14.80
C ALA A 91 -3.84 7.38 14.11
N ALA A 92 -2.54 7.52 14.35
CA ALA A 92 -1.53 6.72 13.63
C ALA A 92 -1.68 5.21 13.85
N ASP A 93 -2.22 4.80 14.99
CA ASP A 93 -2.50 3.40 15.36
C ASP A 93 -3.79 2.84 14.75
N GLU A 94 -4.64 3.69 14.16
CA GLU A 94 -5.84 3.24 13.43
C GLU A 94 -5.51 2.87 11.97
N VAL A 95 -4.38 3.33 11.44
CA VAL A 95 -3.96 3.07 10.06
C VAL A 95 -3.20 1.75 9.98
N VAL A 96 -3.73 0.80 9.20
CA VAL A 96 -3.12 -0.51 9.00
C VAL A 96 -2.61 -0.64 7.58
N LEU A 97 -1.29 -0.68 7.44
CA LEU A 97 -0.57 -0.79 6.16
C LEU A 97 -0.02 -2.21 5.97
N ALA A 98 -0.16 -2.76 4.76
CA ALA A 98 0.55 -3.96 4.34
C ALA A 98 1.15 -3.77 2.95
N MET A 99 2.38 -4.26 2.76
CA MET A 99 3.11 -4.17 1.50
C MET A 99 3.71 -5.52 1.15
N ASN A 100 3.83 -5.82 -0.15
CA ASN A 100 4.58 -6.99 -0.61
C ASN A 100 5.51 -6.66 -1.78
N GLY A 101 6.59 -7.44 -1.90
CA GLY A 101 7.58 -7.28 -2.93
C GLY A 101 8.54 -8.46 -3.01
N THR A 102 9.45 -8.40 -3.97
CA THR A 102 10.52 -9.39 -4.16
C THR A 102 11.85 -8.67 -4.16
N LEU A 103 12.72 -9.02 -3.22
CA LEU A 103 14.10 -8.57 -3.24
C LEU A 103 14.86 -9.37 -4.30
N VAL A 104 15.50 -8.66 -5.21
CA VAL A 104 16.40 -9.23 -6.22
C VAL A 104 17.80 -8.77 -5.89
N THR A 105 18.67 -9.76 -5.67
CA THR A 105 20.09 -9.57 -5.40
C THR A 105 20.87 -10.05 -6.60
N VAL A 106 21.64 -9.16 -7.21
CA VAL A 106 22.61 -9.53 -8.25
C VAL A 106 23.99 -9.57 -7.61
N GLU A 107 24.55 -10.77 -7.52
CA GLU A 107 25.97 -10.98 -7.27
C GLU A 107 26.73 -10.62 -8.53
N GLU A 108 27.75 -9.75 -8.40
CA GLU A 108 28.65 -9.49 -9.50
C GLU A 108 29.44 -10.78 -9.74
N TRP A 109 29.20 -11.44 -10.88
CA TRP A 109 30.08 -12.51 -11.33
C TRP A 109 31.45 -11.89 -11.58
N GLY A 110 32.41 -12.21 -10.71
CA GLY A 110 33.79 -11.76 -10.83
C GLY A 110 34.40 -12.22 -12.16
N GLY A 111 34.91 -11.26 -12.93
CA GLY A 111 35.92 -11.48 -13.95
C GLY A 111 37.32 -11.50 -13.36
#